data_AF-A0A2V6R9U2-F1
#
_entry.id   AF-A0A2V6R9U2-F1
#
_cell.length_a   1.000
_cell.length_b   1.000
_cell.length_c   1.000
_cell.angle_alpha   90.00
_cell.angle_beta   90.00
_cell.angle_gamma   90.00
#
_symmetry.space_group_name_H-M   'P 1'
#
loop_
_entity.id
_entity.type
_entity.pdbx_description
1 polymer ?
#
loop_
_entity_poly.entity_id
_entity_poly.type
_entity_poly.pdbx_seq_one_letter_code
_entity_poly.pdbx_strand_id
1 'polypeptide(L)'
;MGNVERCDKTLPANEMLFYVRRDPALRARWLTDLEGLAREFGLSRAEYEAIRDKDPKRLMDLGVHQYYVPQILRLFFGAAHNTNASAALECYKRAFPEETARALARQAALEGR
;
A
#
# COMPACT_ATOMS: atom_id res chain seq x y z
N MET A 1 5.18 -16.85 9.61
CA MET A 1 4.59 -17.10 8.27
C MET A 1 4.81 -15.83 7.46
N GLY A 2 5.58 -15.91 6.36
CA GLY A 2 5.93 -14.72 5.57
C GLY A 2 4.77 -14.26 4.69
N ASN A 3 4.67 -12.96 4.41
CA ASN A 3 3.59 -12.39 3.60
C ASN A 3 3.51 -12.94 2.15
N VAL A 4 4.54 -13.64 1.66
CA VAL A 4 4.55 -14.28 0.33
C VAL A 4 3.46 -15.35 0.22
N GLU A 5 3.23 -16.13 1.28
CA GLU A 5 2.24 -17.22 1.28
C GLU A 5 0.79 -16.73 1.31
N ARG A 6 0.58 -15.46 1.68
CA ARG A 6 -0.74 -14.80 1.70
C ARG A 6 -1.06 -14.07 0.40
N CYS A 7 -0.13 -14.03 -0.54
CA CYS A 7 -0.37 -13.39 -1.83
C CYS A 7 -1.36 -14.20 -2.64
N ASP A 8 -2.48 -13.57 -3.02
CA ASP A 8 -3.37 -14.12 -4.04
C ASP A 8 -2.83 -13.78 -5.43
N LYS A 9 -2.37 -14.80 -6.14
CA LYS A 9 -1.77 -14.65 -7.48
C LYS A 9 -2.79 -14.30 -8.56
N THR A 10 -4.09 -14.43 -8.26
CA THR A 10 -5.19 -14.16 -9.18
C THR A 10 -5.89 -12.83 -8.90
N LEU A 11 -5.48 -12.11 -7.85
CA LEU A 11 -6.09 -10.86 -7.44
C LEU A 11 -5.91 -9.77 -8.52
N PRO A 12 -7.00 -9.19 -9.07
CA PRO A 12 -6.93 -8.14 -10.09
C PRO A 12 -6.06 -6.94 -9.72
N ALA A 13 -6.06 -6.54 -8.44
CA ALA A 13 -5.18 -5.48 -7.94
C ALA A 13 -3.68 -5.77 -8.21
N ASN A 14 -3.24 -7.03 -8.12
CA ASN A 14 -1.84 -7.39 -8.39
C ASN A 14 -1.49 -7.23 -9.88
N GLU A 15 -2.41 -7.62 -10.77
CA GLU A 15 -2.26 -7.43 -12.20
C GLU A 15 -2.27 -5.94 -12.59
N MET A 16 -3.25 -5.17 -12.10
CA MET A 16 -3.33 -3.73 -12.34
C MET A 16 -2.03 -3.03 -11.93
N LEU A 17 -1.51 -3.33 -10.74
CA LEU A 17 -0.26 -2.74 -10.27
C LEU A 17 0.95 -3.14 -11.11
N PHE A 18 0.95 -4.34 -11.71
CA PHE A 18 2.00 -4.72 -12.66
C PHE A 18 2.05 -3.80 -13.87
N TYR A 19 0.90 -3.51 -14.48
CA TYR A 19 0.83 -2.67 -15.67
C TYR A 19 1.00 -1.18 -15.36
N VAL A 20 0.34 -0.65 -14.33
CA VAL A 20 0.41 0.77 -13.93
C VAL A 20 1.84 1.24 -13.70
N ARG A 21 2.69 0.38 -13.13
CA ARG A 21 4.09 0.75 -12.87
C ARG A 21 4.96 0.79 -14.11
N ARG A 22 4.53 0.17 -15.21
CA ARG A 22 5.30 0.07 -16.46
C ARG A 22 4.80 1.05 -17.52
N ASP A 23 3.52 1.39 -17.48
CA ASP A 23 2.89 2.26 -18.47
C ASP A 23 2.71 3.70 -17.95
N PRO A 24 3.31 4.72 -18.58
CA PRO A 24 3.15 6.11 -18.18
C PRO A 24 1.72 6.63 -18.33
N ALA A 25 0.95 6.14 -19.30
CA ALA A 25 -0.44 6.53 -19.51
C ALA A 25 -1.34 6.00 -18.38
N LEU A 26 -1.19 4.72 -18.01
CA LEU A 26 -1.91 4.15 -16.87
C LEU A 26 -1.50 4.82 -15.55
N ARG A 27 -0.21 5.13 -15.38
CA ARG A 27 0.28 5.87 -14.21
C ARG A 27 -0.29 7.28 -14.13
N ALA A 28 -0.44 7.99 -15.26
CA ALA A 28 -1.06 9.31 -15.26
C ALA A 28 -2.54 9.25 -14.79
N ARG A 29 -3.25 8.19 -15.17
CA ARG A 29 -4.63 7.93 -14.73
C ARG A 29 -4.76 7.58 -13.26
N TRP A 30 -3.71 7.07 -12.61
CA TRP A 30 -3.76 6.67 -11.20
C TRP A 30 -4.29 7.77 -10.26
N LEU A 31 -3.94 9.03 -10.53
CA LEU A 31 -4.36 10.17 -9.69
C LEU A 31 -5.61 10.87 -10.21
N THR A 32 -5.93 10.74 -11.50
CA THR A 32 -7.03 11.47 -12.14
C THR A 32 -8.28 10.61 -12.37
N ASP A 33 -8.14 9.29 -12.46
CA ASP A 33 -9.20 8.33 -12.75
C ASP A 33 -8.88 6.94 -12.17
N LEU A 34 -8.70 6.88 -10.85
CA LEU A 34 -8.42 5.61 -10.15
C LEU A 34 -9.59 4.63 -10.26
N GLU A 35 -10.83 5.11 -10.21
CA GLU A 35 -12.02 4.24 -10.26
C GLU A 35 -12.24 3.66 -11.65
N GLY A 36 -12.06 4.44 -12.72
CA GLY A 36 -12.13 3.92 -14.09
C GLY A 36 -11.05 2.88 -14.34
N LEU A 37 -9.82 3.14 -13.89
CA LEU A 37 -8.72 2.18 -13.95
C LEU A 37 -9.06 0.89 -13.18
N ALA A 38 -9.58 0.99 -11.96
CA ALA A 38 -9.97 -0.18 -11.17
C ALA A 38 -11.04 -1.02 -11.86
N ARG A 39 -12.04 -0.38 -12.50
CA ARG A 39 -13.09 -1.07 -13.26
C ARG A 39 -12.54 -1.77 -14.49
N GLU A 40 -11.62 -1.16 -15.23
CA GLU A 40 -11.00 -1.76 -16.42
C GLU A 40 -10.24 -3.06 -16.11
N PHE A 41 -9.58 -3.11 -14.96
CA PHE A 41 -8.89 -4.31 -14.49
C PHE A 41 -9.79 -5.29 -13.74
N GLY A 42 -11.07 -4.97 -13.54
CA GLY A 42 -12.03 -5.86 -12.88
C GLY A 42 -11.85 -5.96 -11.35
N LEU A 43 -11.30 -4.92 -10.71
CA LEU A 43 -11.18 -4.89 -9.25
C LEU A 43 -12.56 -4.94 -8.58
N SER A 44 -12.63 -5.70 -7.50
CA SER A 44 -13.76 -5.62 -6.57
C SER A 44 -13.81 -4.27 -5.86
N ARG A 45 -14.97 -3.96 -5.26
CA ARG A 45 -15.14 -2.76 -4.43
C ARG A 45 -14.14 -2.73 -3.27
N ALA A 46 -13.88 -3.88 -2.64
CA ALA A 46 -12.96 -3.99 -1.52
C ALA A 46 -11.51 -3.67 -1.92
N GLU A 47 -11.06 -4.17 -3.07
CA GLU A 47 -9.73 -3.85 -3.62
C GLU A 47 -9.60 -2.34 -3.93
N TYR A 48 -10.59 -1.78 -4.63
CA TYR A 48 -10.61 -0.36 -4.95
C TYR A 48 -10.53 0.52 -3.70
N GLU A 49 -11.34 0.23 -2.69
CA GLU A 49 -11.35 1.00 -1.43
C GLU A 49 -10.03 0.88 -0.68
N ALA A 50 -9.44 -0.32 -0.59
CA ALA A 50 -8.15 -0.50 0.08
C ALA A 50 -7.03 0.34 -0.59
N ILE A 51 -7.05 0.42 -1.93
CA ILE A 51 -6.10 1.25 -2.69
C ILE A 51 -6.40 2.74 -2.49
N ARG A 52 -7.67 3.15 -2.66
CA ARG A 52 -8.13 4.54 -2.52
C ARG A 52 -7.80 5.08 -1.13
N ASP A 53 -8.02 4.29 -0.10
CA ASP A 53 -7.83 4.69 1.30
C ASP A 53 -6.35 4.62 1.73
N LYS A 54 -5.48 4.09 0.87
CA LYS A 54 -4.06 3.84 1.15
C LYS A 54 -3.91 3.04 2.45
N ASP A 55 -4.58 1.89 2.53
CA ASP A 55 -4.59 1.04 3.73
C ASP A 55 -3.71 -0.21 3.52
N PRO A 56 -2.44 -0.19 3.98
CA PRO A 56 -1.54 -1.33 3.85
C PRO A 56 -2.08 -2.62 4.43
N LYS A 57 -2.82 -2.56 5.55
CA LYS A 57 -3.33 -3.75 6.22
C LYS A 57 -4.44 -4.37 5.40
N ARG A 58 -5.43 -3.60 4.95
CA ARG A 58 -6.48 -4.11 4.05
C ARG A 58 -5.90 -4.67 2.76
N LEU A 59 -4.89 -4.02 2.17
CA LEU A 59 -4.22 -4.53 0.97
C LEU A 59 -3.57 -5.90 1.23
N MET A 60 -2.83 -6.04 2.33
CA MET A 60 -2.20 -7.32 2.69
C MET A 60 -3.22 -8.40 3.04
N ASP A 61 -4.29 -8.06 3.75
CA ASP A 61 -5.34 -8.99 4.14
C ASP A 61 -6.15 -9.48 2.91
N LEU A 62 -6.29 -8.65 1.87
CA LEU A 62 -6.88 -9.02 0.58
C LEU A 62 -5.98 -9.88 -0.31
N GLY A 63 -4.70 -10.05 0.05
CA GLY A 63 -3.73 -10.83 -0.73
C GLY A 63 -2.95 -10.03 -1.78
N VAL A 64 -2.93 -8.69 -1.68
CA VAL A 64 -2.02 -7.88 -2.49
C VAL A 64 -0.58 -8.26 -2.16
N HIS A 65 0.23 -8.48 -3.20
CA HIS A 65 1.62 -8.88 -3.02
C HIS A 65 2.39 -7.83 -2.21
N GLN A 66 3.13 -8.26 -1.18
CA GLN A 66 3.84 -7.35 -0.25
C GLN A 66 4.75 -6.32 -0.92
N TYR A 67 5.31 -6.64 -2.09
CA TYR A 67 6.14 -5.72 -2.86
C TYR A 67 5.34 -4.58 -3.49
N TYR A 68 4.05 -4.79 -3.78
CA TYR A 68 3.16 -3.78 -4.37
C TYR A 68 2.59 -2.82 -3.35
N VAL A 69 2.43 -3.21 -2.09
CA VAL A 69 1.94 -2.32 -1.03
C VAL A 69 2.76 -1.01 -0.93
N PRO A 70 4.09 -1.02 -0.76
CA PRO A 70 4.86 0.23 -0.75
C PRO A 70 4.86 0.95 -2.11
N GLN A 71 4.66 0.24 -3.22
CA GLN A 71 4.59 0.85 -4.55
C GLN A 71 3.28 1.60 -4.78
N ILE A 72 2.16 1.06 -4.28
CA ILE A 72 0.86 1.73 -4.25
C ILE A 72 0.99 3.06 -3.52
N LEU A 73 1.60 3.06 -2.33
CA LEU A 73 1.81 4.31 -1.57
C LEU A 73 2.71 5.29 -2.32
N ARG A 74 3.77 4.81 -2.98
CA ARG A 74 4.65 5.64 -3.81
C ARG A 74 3.93 6.28 -5.00
N LEU A 75 2.93 5.62 -5.57
CA LEU A 75 2.10 6.20 -6.64
C LEU A 75 1.23 7.37 -6.15
N PHE A 76 0.89 7.42 -4.86
CA PHE A 76 0.16 8.54 -4.27
C PHE A 76 1.05 9.67 -3.75
N PHE A 77 2.14 9.33 -3.06
CA PHE A 77 2.95 10.30 -2.33
C PHE A 77 4.26 10.68 -3.03
N GLY A 78 4.56 10.01 -4.15
CA GLY A 78 5.86 10.13 -4.82
C GLY A 78 6.96 9.35 -4.11
N ALA A 79 8.19 9.48 -4.63
CA ALA A 79 9.38 8.80 -4.11
C ALA A 79 10.28 9.69 -3.24
N ALA A 80 9.98 10.99 -3.15
CA ALA A 80 10.75 11.96 -2.38
C ALA A 80 10.41 11.86 -0.88
N HIS A 81 11.35 12.29 -0.03
CA HIS A 81 11.17 12.37 1.43
C HIS A 81 10.76 11.05 2.12
N ASN A 82 11.42 9.93 1.81
CA ASN A 82 11.32 8.68 2.59
C ASN A 82 12.01 8.83 3.96
N THR A 83 11.42 9.64 4.83
CA THR A 83 11.84 9.84 6.22
C THR A 83 10.85 9.18 7.18
N ASN A 84 11.20 9.13 8.46
CA ASN A 84 10.31 8.65 9.53
C ASN A 84 9.08 9.56 9.78
N ALA A 85 8.90 10.61 8.97
CA ALA A 85 7.73 11.48 8.96
C ALA A 85 6.97 11.43 7.61
N SER A 86 7.28 10.45 6.74
CA SER A 86 6.66 10.35 5.43
C SER A 86 5.15 10.00 5.51
N ALA A 87 4.37 10.52 4.57
CA ALA A 87 2.94 10.21 4.45
C ALA A 87 2.68 8.70 4.25
N ALA A 88 3.62 7.99 3.63
CA ALA A 88 3.58 6.53 3.52
C ALA A 88 3.67 5.85 4.90
N LEU A 89 4.56 6.32 5.79
CA LEU A 89 4.67 5.77 7.15
C LEU A 89 3.41 6.04 7.97
N GLU A 90 2.76 7.21 7.81
CA GLU A 90 1.48 7.49 8.46
C GLU A 90 0.36 6.54 8.02
N CYS A 91 0.43 5.98 6.81
CA CYS A 91 -0.49 4.91 6.39
C CYS A 91 -0.23 3.62 7.18
N TYR A 92 1.04 3.23 7.38
CA TYR A 92 1.39 2.06 8.19
C TYR A 92 1.05 2.25 9.67
N LYS A 93 1.27 3.44 10.24
CA LYS A 93 0.92 3.73 11.64
C LYS A 93 -0.57 3.54 11.91
N ARG A 94 -1.42 4.05 11.00
CA ARG A 94 -2.87 3.90 11.06
C ARG A 94 -3.32 2.44 10.86
N ALA A 95 -2.67 1.73 9.94
CA ALA A 95 -2.97 0.34 9.64
C ALA A 95 -2.55 -0.65 10.75
N PHE A 96 -1.51 -0.31 11.52
CA PHE A 96 -0.90 -1.16 12.54
C PHE A 96 -0.67 -0.39 13.85
N PRO A 97 -1.74 0.05 14.54
CA PRO A 97 -1.62 0.94 15.70
C PRO A 97 -0.91 0.27 16.89
N GLU A 98 -1.16 -1.03 17.13
CA GLU A 98 -0.56 -1.77 18.24
C GLU A 98 0.93 -2.05 18.03
N GLU A 99 1.33 -2.46 16.83
CA GLU A 99 2.72 -2.64 16.45
C GLU A 99 3.47 -1.31 16.51
N THR A 100 2.83 -0.23 16.08
CA THR A 100 3.38 1.12 16.15
C THR A 100 3.63 1.54 17.59
N ALA A 101 2.63 1.38 18.48
CA ALA A 101 2.77 1.70 19.89
C ALA A 101 3.90 0.89 20.56
N ARG A 102 3.99 -0.41 20.26
CA ARG A 102 5.06 -1.28 20.76
C ARG A 102 6.43 -0.86 20.26
N ALA A 103 6.56 -0.49 18.98
CA ALA A 103 7.81 -0.03 18.40
C ALA A 103 8.29 1.29 19.04
N LEU A 104 7.39 2.25 19.23
CA LEU A 104 7.71 3.54 19.85
C LEU A 104 8.10 3.38 21.33
N ALA A 105 7.38 2.55 22.08
CA ALA A 105 7.73 2.24 23.47
C ALA A 105 9.13 1.61 23.58
N ARG A 106 9.48 0.73 22.63
CA ARG A 106 10.82 0.12 22.56
C ARG A 106 11.90 1.14 22.22
N GLN A 107 11.63 2.07 21.31
CA GLN A 107 12.59 3.13 20.96
C GLN A 107 12.86 4.04 22.17
N ALA A 108 11.83 4.50 22.87
CA ALA A 108 11.98 5.33 24.06
C ALA A 108 12.81 4.64 25.16
N ALA A 109 12.62 3.32 25.34
CA ALA A 109 13.40 2.53 26.30
C ALA A 109 14.89 2.37 25.90
N LEU A 110 15.22 2.47 24.61
CA LEU A 110 16.59 2.41 24.11
C LEU A 110 17.28 3.78 24.18
N GLU A 111 16.56 4.87 23.96
CA GLU A 111 17.09 6.25 24.01
C GLU A 111 17.26 6.78 25.44
N GLY A 112 16.52 6.22 26.41
CA GLY A 112 16.69 6.51 27.83
C GLY A 112 17.82 5.74 28.53
N ARG A 113 18.65 5.00 27.78
CA ARG A 113 19.85 4.30 28.26
C ARG A 113 21.12 5.02 27.79
#